data_AF-A0A4R8TRH1-F1
#
_entry.id   AF-A0A4R8TRH1-F1
#
_cell.length_a   1.000
_cell.length_b   1.000
_cell.length_c   1.000
_cell.angle_alpha   90.00
_cell.angle_beta   90.00
_cell.angle_gamma   90.00
#
_symmetry.space_group_name_H-M   'P 1'
#
loop_
_entity.id
_entity.type
_entity.pdbx_description
1 polymer ?
#
loop_
_entity_poly.entity_id
_entity_poly.type
_entity_poly.pdbx_seq_one_letter_code
_entity_poly.pdbx_strand_id
1 'polypeptide(L)'
;MATRRIVASEKTILEKDDHIGTSPAAGEKSNIAPAVPVDVIVKLLGFTLAMIVMPIGTYFATVDFVFKGNATFAGGLAAVVANVVLITYVIVAMNEDQSEQHDKSKEGKKDR
;
A
#
# COMPACT_ATOMS: atom_id res chain seq x y z
N MET A 1 -37.70 53.31 -43.16
CA MET A 1 -36.39 53.10 -42.51
C MET A 1 -36.49 51.92 -41.56
N ALA A 2 -35.41 51.15 -41.47
CA ALA A 2 -35.34 49.77 -41.00
C ALA A 2 -35.51 49.60 -39.48
N THR A 3 -35.96 48.41 -39.06
CA THR A 3 -35.39 47.61 -37.95
C THR A 3 -35.96 46.19 -38.05
N ARG A 4 -35.12 45.22 -38.47
CA ARG A 4 -35.39 43.79 -38.25
C ARG A 4 -34.73 43.41 -36.93
N ARG A 5 -35.52 43.15 -35.91
CA ARG A 5 -35.05 42.66 -34.60
C ARG A 5 -34.68 41.19 -34.75
N ILE A 6 -33.41 40.88 -34.53
CA ILE A 6 -32.83 39.53 -34.59
C ILE A 6 -33.55 38.65 -33.55
N VAL A 7 -34.01 37.50 -34.03
CA VAL A 7 -34.71 36.47 -33.25
C VAL A 7 -33.66 35.51 -32.67
N ALA A 8 -33.70 35.36 -31.35
CA ALA A 8 -33.36 34.15 -30.60
C ALA A 8 -32.06 33.39 -30.97
N SER A 9 -30.89 33.96 -30.64
CA SER A 9 -29.66 33.14 -30.52
C SER A 9 -28.80 33.45 -29.29
N GLU A 10 -29.30 34.22 -28.32
CA GLU A 10 -28.52 34.68 -27.15
C GLU A 10 -29.02 34.15 -25.80
N LYS A 11 -29.73 33.02 -25.76
CA LYS A 11 -29.94 32.29 -24.51
C LYS A 11 -29.34 30.90 -24.62
N THR A 12 -28.72 30.46 -23.53
CA THR A 12 -28.24 29.09 -23.23
C THR A 12 -26.86 28.65 -23.74
N ILE A 13 -25.83 29.50 -23.62
CA ILE A 13 -24.44 29.02 -23.39
C ILE A 13 -24.06 29.08 -21.88
N LEU A 14 -24.95 29.59 -21.04
CA LEU A 14 -24.80 29.66 -19.57
C LEU A 14 -25.42 28.46 -18.82
N GLU A 15 -25.91 27.43 -19.51
CA GLU A 15 -26.41 26.18 -18.90
C GLU A 15 -25.39 25.03 -19.03
N LYS A 16 -24.11 25.32 -19.26
CA LYS A 16 -23.06 24.30 -19.35
C LYS A 16 -21.97 24.41 -18.28
N ASP A 17 -22.34 24.85 -17.08
CA ASP A 17 -21.44 24.91 -15.92
C ASP A 17 -21.96 24.15 -14.67
N ASP A 18 -22.89 23.21 -14.82
CA ASP A 18 -23.36 22.39 -13.68
C ASP A 18 -22.51 21.13 -13.40
N HIS A 19 -21.30 21.03 -13.93
CA HIS A 19 -20.40 19.90 -13.63
C HIS A 19 -18.95 20.29 -13.29
N ILE A 20 -18.74 21.50 -12.74
CA ILE A 20 -17.48 21.85 -12.08
C ILE A 20 -17.83 22.39 -10.70
N GLY A 21 -17.79 21.50 -9.71
CA GLY A 21 -18.09 21.85 -8.32
C GLY A 21 -19.32 21.15 -7.77
N THR A 22 -19.44 19.84 -8.00
CA THR A 22 -20.22 18.99 -7.09
C THR A 22 -19.52 18.98 -5.73
N SER A 23 -19.73 20.04 -4.93
CA SER A 23 -19.73 19.86 -3.48
C SER A 23 -20.72 18.75 -3.20
N PRO A 24 -20.33 17.67 -2.51
CA PRO A 24 -21.24 16.56 -2.28
C PRO A 24 -22.46 17.11 -1.53
N ALA A 25 -23.65 16.69 -1.96
CA ALA A 25 -24.87 17.03 -1.26
C ALA A 25 -24.70 16.66 0.23
N ALA A 26 -25.22 17.48 1.14
CA ALA A 26 -25.01 17.41 2.59
C ALA A 26 -25.51 16.11 3.28
N GLY A 27 -25.76 15.03 2.53
CA GLY A 27 -26.09 13.69 3.00
C GLY A 27 -25.26 12.57 2.36
N GLU A 28 -24.27 12.89 1.51
CA GLU A 28 -23.38 11.89 0.93
C GLU A 28 -22.33 11.51 1.97
N LYS A 29 -22.64 10.45 2.73
CA LYS A 29 -21.76 9.88 3.75
C LYS A 29 -20.40 9.63 3.11
N SER A 30 -19.38 10.32 3.58
CA SER A 30 -18.00 10.12 3.14
C SER A 30 -17.71 8.63 3.21
N ASN A 31 -17.28 8.05 2.09
CA ASN A 31 -16.89 6.65 2.07
C ASN A 31 -15.65 6.48 2.96
N ILE A 32 -15.85 6.01 4.20
CA ILE A 32 -14.79 5.72 5.19
C ILE A 32 -14.32 4.26 5.04
N ALA A 33 -14.69 3.56 3.96
CA ALA A 33 -14.10 2.26 3.68
C ALA A 33 -12.58 2.44 3.56
N PRO A 34 -11.77 1.59 4.23
CA PRO A 34 -10.32 1.71 4.17
C PRO A 34 -9.86 1.70 2.71
N ALA A 35 -9.23 2.79 2.28
CA ALA A 35 -8.71 2.94 0.91
C ALA A 35 -7.57 1.95 0.59
N VAL A 36 -7.06 1.25 1.62
CA VAL A 36 -6.01 0.24 1.51
C VAL A 36 -6.59 -1.15 1.86
N PRO A 37 -6.39 -2.17 1.02
CA PRO A 37 -6.85 -3.52 1.30
C PRO A 37 -6.29 -4.06 2.62
N VAL A 38 -7.13 -4.75 3.40
CA VAL A 38 -6.75 -5.34 4.70
C VAL A 38 -5.54 -6.26 4.58
N ASP A 39 -5.43 -6.97 3.46
CA ASP A 39 -4.31 -7.88 3.18
C ASP A 39 -2.96 -7.14 3.17
N VAL A 40 -2.92 -5.93 2.61
CA VAL A 40 -1.73 -5.06 2.62
C VAL A 40 -1.40 -4.62 4.05
N ILE A 41 -2.41 -4.29 4.85
CA ILE A 41 -2.22 -3.88 6.25
C ILE A 41 -1.57 -5.01 7.05
N VAL A 42 -2.04 -6.25 6.88
CA VAL A 42 -1.47 -7.42 7.56
C VAL A 42 -0.03 -7.68 7.11
N LYS A 43 0.27 -7.56 5.81
CA LYS A 43 1.64 -7.69 5.29
C LYS A 43 2.59 -6.64 5.86
N LEU A 44 2.18 -5.36 5.90
CA LEU A 44 2.98 -4.27 6.46
C LEU A 44 3.22 -4.48 7.97
N LEU A 45 2.20 -4.89 8.70
CA LEU A 45 2.32 -5.13 10.14
C LEU A 45 3.20 -6.36 10.42
N GLY A 46 3.05 -7.43 9.65
CA GLY A 46 3.87 -8.63 9.76
C GLY A 46 5.35 -8.36 9.49
N PHE A 47 5.66 -7.61 8.43
CA PHE A 47 7.04 -7.29 8.08
C PHE A 47 7.72 -6.35 9.08
N THR A 48 6.99 -5.35 9.58
CA THR A 48 7.54 -4.43 10.60
C THR A 48 7.83 -5.17 11.91
N LEU A 49 6.95 -6.07 12.34
CA LEU A 49 7.18 -6.94 13.49
C LEU A 49 8.37 -7.87 13.25
N ALA A 50 8.44 -8.52 12.09
CA ALA A 50 9.54 -9.43 11.75
C ALA A 50 10.91 -8.73 11.75
N MET A 51 10.99 -7.51 11.23
CA MET A 51 12.24 -6.72 11.20
C MET A 51 12.77 -6.39 12.60
N ILE A 52 11.89 -6.33 13.62
CA ILE A 52 12.28 -6.05 15.01
C ILE A 52 12.54 -7.37 15.76
N VAL A 53 11.60 -8.32 15.69
CA VAL A 53 11.64 -9.54 16.50
C VAL A 53 12.72 -10.49 16.02
N MET A 54 12.96 -10.60 14.71
CA MET A 54 13.89 -11.59 14.18
C MET A 54 15.37 -11.27 14.52
N PRO A 55 15.88 -10.04 14.34
CA PRO A 55 17.26 -9.71 14.71
C PRO A 55 17.47 -9.70 16.23
N ILE A 56 16.52 -9.13 16.99
CA ILE A 56 16.58 -9.05 18.45
C ILE A 56 16.48 -10.46 19.06
N GLY A 57 15.53 -11.26 18.58
CA GLY A 57 15.36 -12.65 19.00
C GLY A 57 16.60 -13.49 18.72
N THR A 58 17.23 -13.30 17.57
CA THR A 58 18.49 -14.00 17.24
C THR A 58 19.60 -13.62 18.23
N TYR A 59 19.75 -12.33 18.59
CA TYR A 59 20.75 -11.90 19.56
C TYR A 59 20.59 -12.59 20.92
N PHE A 60 19.38 -12.52 21.50
CA PHE A 60 19.11 -13.16 22.80
C PHE A 60 19.16 -14.69 22.74
N ALA A 61 18.75 -15.30 21.63
CA ALA A 61 18.89 -16.75 21.45
C ALA A 61 20.37 -17.16 21.37
N THR A 62 21.23 -16.40 20.69
CA THR A 62 22.63 -16.77 20.49
C THR A 62 23.53 -16.41 21.66
N VAL A 63 23.23 -15.38 22.45
CA VAL A 63 24.03 -15.01 23.63
C VAL A 63 23.99 -16.09 24.71
N ASP A 64 22.82 -16.70 24.95
CA ASP A 64 22.61 -17.67 26.01
C ASP A 64 22.90 -19.12 25.55
N PHE A 65 22.50 -19.51 24.34
CA PHE A 65 22.65 -20.90 23.88
C PHE A 65 24.00 -21.22 23.24
N VAL A 66 24.62 -20.26 22.53
CA VAL A 66 25.80 -20.53 21.69
C VAL A 66 27.08 -20.00 22.33
N PHE A 67 27.07 -18.77 22.86
CA PHE A 67 28.29 -18.08 23.31
C PHE A 67 28.44 -17.99 24.83
N LYS A 68 27.57 -18.64 25.63
CA LYS A 68 27.65 -18.72 27.11
C LYS A 68 27.90 -17.34 27.76
N GLY A 69 27.23 -16.29 27.28
CA GLY A 69 27.33 -14.94 27.84
C GLY A 69 28.39 -14.02 27.23
N ASN A 70 29.11 -14.42 26.17
CA ASN A 70 30.01 -13.49 25.47
C ASN A 70 29.24 -12.59 24.49
N ALA A 71 28.82 -11.43 24.98
CA ALA A 71 28.02 -10.45 24.25
C ALA A 71 28.68 -9.94 22.96
N THR A 72 30.01 -9.90 22.88
CA THR A 72 30.73 -9.40 21.69
C THR A 72 30.61 -10.37 20.51
N PHE A 73 30.78 -11.67 20.75
CA PHE A 73 30.62 -12.68 19.69
C PHE A 73 29.15 -12.90 19.34
N ALA A 74 28.26 -12.86 20.32
CA ALA A 74 26.81 -12.92 20.08
C ALA A 74 26.30 -11.70 19.29
N GLY A 75 26.77 -10.49 19.62
CA GLY A 75 26.48 -9.27 18.87
C GLY A 75 27.01 -9.31 17.44
N GLY A 76 28.24 -9.80 17.24
CA GLY A 76 28.81 -9.98 15.90
C GLY A 76 28.02 -10.98 15.05
N LEU A 77 27.63 -12.12 15.61
CA LEU A 77 26.78 -13.09 14.93
C LEU A 77 25.39 -12.50 14.61
N ALA A 78 24.80 -11.76 15.56
CA ALA A 78 23.52 -11.10 15.35
C ALA A 78 23.57 -10.07 14.21
N ALA A 79 24.67 -9.34 14.05
CA ALA A 79 24.86 -8.43 12.92
C ALA A 79 24.93 -9.19 11.58
N VAL A 80 25.60 -10.35 11.53
CA VAL A 80 25.61 -11.21 10.32
C VAL A 80 24.20 -11.71 10.02
N VAL A 81 23.48 -12.19 11.05
CA VAL A 81 22.10 -12.66 10.88
C VAL A 81 21.17 -11.54 10.42
N ALA A 82 21.33 -10.30 10.92
CA ALA A 82 20.54 -9.17 10.45
C ALA A 82 20.68 -8.93 8.94
N ASN A 83 21.88 -9.12 8.38
CA ASN A 83 22.10 -9.03 6.93
C ASN A 83 21.44 -10.19 6.17
N VAL A 84 21.46 -11.41 6.74
CA VAL A 84 20.74 -12.56 6.17
C VAL A 84 19.23 -12.32 6.18
N VAL A 85 18.68 -11.78 7.28
CA VAL A 85 17.27 -11.41 7.40
C VAL A 85 16.87 -10.38 6.35
N LEU A 86 17.73 -9.40 6.07
CA LEU A 86 17.51 -8.44 4.98
C LEU A 86 17.43 -9.14 3.62
N ILE A 87 18.37 -10.04 3.31
CA ILE A 87 18.34 -10.81 2.06
C ILE A 87 17.07 -11.66 1.97
N THR A 88 16.69 -12.35 3.04
CA THR A 88 15.46 -13.13 3.10
C THR A 88 14.22 -12.27 2.93
N TYR A 89 14.17 -11.08 3.54
CA TYR A 89 13.11 -10.09 3.35
C TYR A 89 12.94 -9.76 1.88
N VAL A 90 14.04 -9.48 1.17
CA VAL A 90 14.00 -9.15 -0.26
C VAL A 90 13.47 -10.31 -1.09
N ILE A 91 13.92 -11.55 -0.80
CA ILE A 91 13.42 -12.74 -1.50
C ILE A 91 11.93 -12.95 -1.26
N VAL A 92 11.47 -12.82 -0.01
CA VAL A 92 10.05 -12.95 0.33
C VAL A 92 9.23 -11.86 -0.36
N ALA A 93 9.70 -10.62 -0.35
CA ALA A 93 9.04 -9.51 -1.04
C ALA A 93 8.95 -9.76 -2.56
N MET A 94 10.00 -10.31 -3.17
CA MET A 94 9.98 -10.68 -4.60
C MET A 94 8.99 -11.82 -4.88
N ASN A 95 8.94 -12.86 -4.04
CA ASN A 95 7.98 -13.95 -4.21
C ASN A 95 6.54 -13.47 -4.04
N GLU A 96 6.29 -12.62 -3.04
CA GLU A 96 4.96 -12.04 -2.78
C GLU A 96 4.49 -11.18 -3.95
N ASP A 97 5.39 -10.37 -4.53
CA ASP A 97 5.10 -9.55 -5.72
C ASP A 97 4.73 -10.43 -6.93
N GLN A 98 5.41 -11.56 -7.13
CA GLN A 98 5.08 -12.50 -8.21
C GLN A 98 3.71 -13.19 -8.01
N SER A 99 3.34 -13.55 -6.78
CA SER A 99 2.02 -14.13 -6.50
C SER A 99 0.88 -13.13 -6.76
N GLU A 100 1.02 -11.87 -6.34
CA GLU A 100 0.02 -10.84 -6.62
C GLU A 100 -0.13 -10.56 -8.12
N GLN A 101 0.97 -10.62 -8.88
CA GLN A 101 0.92 -10.49 -10.34
C GLN A 101 0.26 -11.70 -11.03
N HIS A 102 0.52 -12.91 -10.54
CA HIS A 102 -0.09 -14.12 -11.07
C HIS A 102 -1.61 -14.19 -10.79
N ASP A 103 -2.07 -13.75 -9.63
CA ASP A 103 -3.51 -13.78 -9.30
C ASP A 103 -4.30 -12.73 -10.09
N LYS A 104 -3.75 -11.52 -10.26
CA LYS A 104 -4.32 -10.49 -11.16
C LYS A 104 -4.42 -10.98 -12.63
N SER A 105 -3.45 -11.78 -13.08
CA SER A 105 -3.44 -12.32 -14.45
C SER A 105 -4.49 -13.41 -14.72
N LYS A 106 -4.95 -14.10 -13.67
CA LYS A 106 -6.00 -15.14 -13.77
C LYS A 106 -7.41 -14.55 -13.71
N GLU A 107 -7.60 -13.47 -12.96
CA GLU A 107 -8.89 -12.78 -12.86
C GLU A 107 -9.26 -12.10 -14.19
N GLY A 108 -8.30 -11.40 -14.83
CA GLY A 108 -8.52 -10.76 -16.13
C GLY A 108 -8.76 -11.71 -17.33
N LYS A 109 -8.50 -13.01 -17.18
CA LYS A 109 -8.81 -14.04 -18.20
C LYS A 109 -10.16 -14.72 -17.99
N LYS A 110 -10.79 -14.58 -16.81
CA LYS A 110 -12.12 -15.13 -16.53
C LYS A 110 -13.26 -14.20 -16.96
N ASP A 111 -12.97 -12.91 -17.12
CA ASP A 111 -13.91 -11.87 -17.56
C ASP A 111 -13.91 -11.64 -19.09
N ARG A 112 -13.26 -12.50 -19.89
CA ARG A 112 -13.19 -12.35 -21.36
C ARG A 112 -13.73 -13.57 -22.11
#